data_AF-Q3UU73-F1
#
_entry.id   AF-Q3UU73-F1
#
_cell.length_a   1.000
_cell.length_b   1.000
_cell.length_c   1.000
_cell.angle_alpha   90.00
_cell.angle_beta   90.00
_cell.angle_gamma   90.00
#
_symmetry.space_group_name_H-M   'P 1'
#
loop_
_entity.id
_entity.type
_entity.pdbx_description
1 polymer ?
#
loop_
_entity_poly.entity_id
_entity_poly.type
_entity_poly.pdbx_seq_one_letter_code
_entity_poly.pdbx_strand_id
1 'polypeptide(L)'
;MNITDEGTPVLILNAGGITLGTESRKTMENHDRVEENRNITKALCALINSGEGKVKAHIKNPDYILSKHGIGEDLETSFKNILPSRPLDFKQYQSYFFICVEKSQSPDVSVGKPATIATNLYMRNGASSVEMNLDAAQKFLDNIKVAGGRSPSARPSDRPGDDTQEEGHIQELAAAFFKQSKLTKKENFLFSESKNVEYKSFETKKLLQRVKEILPRTVSAFANTDGGYLFIGLD
;
A
#
# COMPACT_ATOMS: atom_id res chain seq x y z
N MET A 1 -12.62 -42.69 29.61
CA MET A 1 -11.55 -41.82 29.07
C MET A 1 -11.96 -41.53 27.64
N ASN A 2 -12.68 -40.42 27.43
CA ASN A 2 -13.26 -40.11 26.13
C ASN A 2 -12.26 -39.27 25.35
N ILE A 3 -11.50 -39.94 24.49
CA ILE A 3 -10.70 -39.29 23.46
C ILE A 3 -11.71 -38.72 22.46
N THR A 4 -11.81 -37.39 22.42
CA THR A 4 -12.62 -36.69 21.42
C THR A 4 -11.68 -36.00 20.45
N ASP A 5 -11.68 -36.60 19.25
CA ASP A 5 -11.56 -36.01 17.94
C ASP A 5 -10.32 -35.14 17.65
N GLU A 6 -9.41 -35.71 16.86
CA GLU A 6 -8.34 -35.00 16.16
C GLU A 6 -8.98 -34.00 15.19
N GLY A 7 -9.26 -32.80 15.71
CA GLY A 7 -9.76 -31.69 14.91
C GLY A 7 -8.85 -31.43 13.72
N THR A 8 -9.49 -31.21 12.57
CA THR A 8 -8.93 -30.78 11.28
C THR A 8 -7.62 -29.99 11.44
N PRO A 9 -6.55 -30.29 10.68
CA PRO A 9 -5.28 -29.60 10.84
C PRO A 9 -5.47 -28.09 10.63
N VAL A 10 -5.37 -27.34 11.72
CA VAL A 10 -5.42 -25.88 11.71
C VAL A 10 -4.12 -25.40 11.06
N LEU A 11 -4.21 -24.62 9.97
CA LEU A 11 -3.03 -24.02 9.34
C LEU A 11 -2.36 -23.07 10.35
N ILE A 12 -1.08 -23.29 10.62
CA ILE A 12 -0.28 -22.41 11.51
C ILE A 12 0.88 -21.82 10.71
N LEU A 13 0.90 -20.50 10.57
CA LEU A 13 2.00 -19.77 9.95
C LEU A 13 2.87 -19.12 11.01
N ASN A 14 4.18 -19.41 10.99
CA ASN A 14 5.13 -18.84 11.94
C ASN A 14 5.70 -17.52 11.38
N ALA A 15 5.52 -16.43 12.13
CA ALA A 15 6.01 -15.09 11.79
C ALA A 15 7.38 -14.77 12.42
N GLY A 16 7.99 -15.71 13.14
CA GLY A 16 9.26 -15.52 13.83
C GLY A 16 9.13 -14.77 15.14
N GLY A 17 10.22 -14.11 15.56
CA GLY A 17 10.24 -13.32 16.79
C GLY A 17 9.62 -11.93 16.59
N ILE A 18 8.84 -11.47 17.57
CA ILE A 18 8.17 -10.16 17.55
C ILE A 18 8.28 -9.46 18.90
N THR A 19 8.50 -8.16 18.87
CA THR A 19 8.37 -7.25 20.02
C THR A 19 6.96 -6.67 20.00
N LEU A 20 6.26 -6.76 21.12
CA LEU A 20 4.87 -6.29 21.24
C LEU A 20 4.73 -5.20 22.31
N GLY A 21 3.66 -4.42 22.20
CA GLY A 21 3.31 -3.38 23.15
C GLY A 21 3.62 -1.99 22.61
N THR A 22 2.69 -1.05 22.84
CA THR A 22 2.73 0.30 22.25
C THR A 22 4.02 1.04 22.59
N GLU A 23 4.45 1.01 23.84
CA GLU A 23 5.66 1.72 24.27
C GLU A 23 6.94 1.01 23.80
N SER A 24 7.03 -0.32 23.94
CA SER A 24 8.17 -1.09 23.44
C SER A 24 8.35 -0.95 21.92
N ARG A 25 7.26 -0.89 21.16
CA ARG A 25 7.28 -0.66 19.70
C ARG A 25 7.71 0.76 19.33
N LYS A 26 7.34 1.76 20.12
CA LYS A 26 7.74 3.15 19.88
C LYS A 26 9.25 3.36 20.07
N THR A 27 9.83 2.72 21.07
CA THR A 27 11.27 2.83 21.41
C THR A 27 12.17 1.88 20.61
N MET A 28 11.59 0.97 19.85
CA MET A 28 12.30 0.00 19.01
C MET A 28 13.04 0.67 17.84
N GLU A 29 14.21 0.14 17.50
CA GLU A 29 14.94 0.52 16.29
C GLU A 29 14.06 0.38 15.04
N ASN A 30 14.05 1.41 14.19
CA ASN A 30 13.10 1.50 13.09
C ASN A 30 13.26 0.35 12.08
N HIS A 31 14.50 -0.08 11.82
CA HIS A 31 14.78 -1.21 10.92
C HIS A 31 14.11 -2.49 11.41
N ASP A 32 14.29 -2.82 12.69
CA ASP A 32 13.76 -4.05 13.27
C ASP A 32 12.24 -3.99 13.40
N ARG A 33 11.70 -2.82 13.77
CA ARG A 33 10.26 -2.59 13.85
C ARG A 33 9.56 -2.82 12.51
N VAL A 34 10.13 -2.29 11.42
CA VAL A 34 9.62 -2.46 10.06
C VAL A 34 9.74 -3.91 9.61
N GLU A 35 10.86 -4.58 9.92
CA GLU A 35 11.07 -5.98 9.54
C GLU A 35 10.10 -6.93 10.26
N GLU A 36 9.92 -6.77 11.58
CA GLU A 36 8.97 -7.56 12.35
C GLU A 36 7.53 -7.35 11.87
N ASN A 37 7.14 -6.08 11.63
CA ASN A 37 5.84 -5.76 11.07
C ASN A 37 5.64 -6.45 9.71
N ARG A 38 6.63 -6.33 8.81
CA ARG A 38 6.59 -6.98 7.49
C ARG A 38 6.38 -8.49 7.59
N ASN A 39 7.06 -9.16 8.52
CA ASN A 39 7.01 -10.61 8.65
C ASN A 39 5.64 -11.10 9.15
N ILE A 40 5.09 -10.47 10.19
CA ILE A 40 3.78 -10.85 10.71
C ILE A 40 2.63 -10.46 9.76
N THR A 41 2.73 -9.30 9.10
CA THR A 41 1.76 -8.81 8.10
C THR A 41 1.75 -9.73 6.86
N LYS A 42 2.91 -10.24 6.42
CA LYS A 42 3.00 -11.27 5.36
C LYS A 42 2.32 -12.57 5.74
N ALA A 43 2.60 -13.09 6.94
CA ALA A 43 1.97 -14.31 7.41
C ALA A 43 0.45 -14.15 7.52
N LEU A 44 -0.02 -13.02 8.07
CA LEU A 44 -1.44 -12.74 8.19
C LEU A 44 -2.14 -12.64 6.82
N CYS A 45 -1.56 -11.90 5.88
CA CYS A 45 -2.10 -11.78 4.52
C CYS A 45 -2.18 -13.13 3.81
N ALA A 46 -1.13 -13.96 3.94
CA ALA A 46 -1.12 -15.31 3.38
C ALA A 46 -2.21 -16.20 3.98
N LEU A 47 -2.39 -16.13 5.31
CA LEU A 47 -3.42 -16.89 6.01
C LEU A 47 -4.83 -16.52 5.55
N ILE A 48 -5.15 -15.21 5.51
CA ILE A 48 -6.48 -14.73 5.11
C ILE A 48 -6.83 -15.18 3.69
N ASN A 49 -5.86 -15.15 2.77
CA ASN A 49 -6.06 -15.61 1.40
C ASN A 49 -6.13 -17.14 1.26
N SER A 50 -5.78 -17.89 2.31
CA SER A 50 -5.78 -19.35 2.33
C SER A 50 -6.94 -19.94 3.15
N GLY A 51 -7.66 -19.12 3.93
CA GLY A 51 -8.80 -19.54 4.73
C GLY A 51 -8.60 -19.35 6.23
N GLU A 52 -8.90 -20.38 7.02
CA GLU A 52 -8.85 -20.35 8.49
C GLU A 52 -7.52 -20.85 9.04
N GLY A 53 -7.14 -20.35 10.22
CA GLY A 53 -5.95 -20.81 10.92
C GLY A 53 -5.40 -19.79 11.90
N LYS A 54 -4.09 -19.87 12.17
CA LYS A 54 -3.41 -19.03 13.16
C LYS A 54 -2.06 -18.53 12.64
N VAL A 55 -1.78 -17.26 12.84
CA VAL A 55 -0.40 -16.74 12.79
C VAL A 55 0.20 -16.88 14.19
N LYS A 56 1.39 -17.46 14.30
CA LYS A 56 2.13 -17.64 15.55
C LYS A 56 3.42 -16.82 15.51
N ALA A 57 3.69 -16.05 16.56
CA ALA A 57 4.93 -15.29 16.72
C ALA A 57 5.52 -15.47 18.13
N HIS A 58 6.85 -15.54 18.25
CA HIS A 58 7.54 -15.65 19.53
C HIS A 58 7.80 -14.26 20.12
N ILE A 59 7.32 -14.00 21.32
CA ILE A 59 7.43 -12.71 21.99
C ILE A 59 8.87 -12.51 22.47
N LYS A 60 9.52 -11.44 22.01
CA LYS A 60 10.93 -11.12 22.34
C LYS A 60 11.07 -10.42 23.69
N ASN A 61 10.10 -9.59 24.07
CA ASN A 61 10.14 -8.84 25.33
C ASN A 61 9.40 -9.60 26.45
N PRO A 62 10.13 -10.13 27.46
CA PRO A 62 9.60 -11.12 28.40
C PRO A 62 8.49 -10.60 29.33
N ASP A 63 8.51 -9.30 29.67
CA ASP A 63 7.52 -8.69 30.57
C ASP A 63 6.21 -8.31 29.85
N TYR A 64 6.05 -8.71 28.59
CA TYR A 64 4.88 -8.36 27.80
C TYR A 64 3.59 -9.04 28.29
N ILE A 65 2.54 -8.23 28.44
CA ILE A 65 1.18 -8.67 28.77
C ILE A 65 0.21 -7.98 27.82
N LEU A 66 -0.47 -8.76 26.97
CA LEU A 66 -1.38 -8.27 25.92
C LEU A 66 -2.44 -7.30 26.45
N SER A 67 -3.09 -7.64 27.56
CA SER A 67 -4.15 -6.82 28.16
C SER A 67 -3.68 -5.50 28.76
N LYS A 68 -2.37 -5.35 29.03
CA LYS A 68 -1.80 -4.13 29.63
C LYS A 68 -1.08 -3.25 28.62
N HIS A 69 -0.34 -3.87 27.69
CA HIS A 69 0.61 -3.16 26.84
C HIS A 69 0.09 -2.91 25.42
N GLY A 70 -1.03 -3.54 25.03
CA GLY A 70 -1.52 -3.50 23.65
C GLY A 70 -0.61 -4.26 22.69
N ILE A 71 -0.82 -4.11 21.38
CA ILE A 71 0.00 -4.79 20.36
C ILE A 71 1.03 -3.81 19.79
N GLY A 72 0.60 -2.58 19.54
CA GLY A 72 1.40 -1.49 19.02
C GLY A 72 0.76 -0.91 17.76
N GLU A 73 0.67 0.42 17.73
CA GLU A 73 -0.08 1.20 16.72
C GLU A 73 0.33 0.91 15.27
N ASP A 74 1.63 0.80 15.03
CA ASP A 74 2.28 -0.01 14.00
C ASP A 74 1.54 -1.15 13.32
N LEU A 75 1.41 -2.21 14.13
CA LEU A 75 0.86 -3.49 13.78
C LEU A 75 -0.65 -3.38 13.63
N GLU A 76 -1.31 -2.66 14.54
CA GLU A 76 -2.76 -2.41 14.48
C GLU A 76 -3.16 -1.72 13.17
N THR A 77 -2.41 -0.69 12.77
CA THR A 77 -2.60 0.01 11.49
C THR A 77 -2.39 -0.95 10.32
N SER A 78 -1.34 -1.76 10.35
CA SER A 78 -1.00 -2.70 9.27
C SER A 78 -2.04 -3.81 9.14
N PHE A 79 -2.52 -4.34 10.26
CA PHE A 79 -3.56 -5.37 10.30
C PHE A 79 -4.90 -4.83 9.82
N LYS A 80 -5.27 -3.62 10.24
CA LYS A 80 -6.49 -2.94 9.76
C LYS A 80 -6.43 -2.69 8.26
N ASN A 81 -5.27 -2.37 7.70
CA ASN A 81 -5.11 -2.19 6.26
C ASN A 81 -5.30 -3.50 5.47
N ILE A 82 -4.84 -4.63 6.01
CA ILE A 82 -5.05 -5.95 5.38
C ILE A 82 -6.52 -6.36 5.46
N LEU A 83 -7.16 -6.13 6.62
CA LEU A 83 -8.51 -6.61 6.90
C LEU A 83 -9.38 -5.53 7.55
N PRO A 84 -9.84 -4.52 6.79
CA PRO A 84 -10.54 -3.36 7.35
C PRO A 84 -11.89 -3.70 8.00
N SER A 85 -12.51 -4.79 7.54
CA SER A 85 -13.91 -5.12 7.80
C SER A 85 -14.14 -6.27 8.78
N ARG A 86 -13.08 -6.88 9.34
CA ARG A 86 -13.22 -7.98 10.30
C ARG A 86 -12.33 -7.79 11.52
N PRO A 87 -12.88 -7.99 12.74
CA PRO A 87 -12.05 -8.02 13.94
C PRO A 87 -11.12 -9.24 13.89
N LEU A 88 -9.88 -9.04 14.32
CA LEU A 88 -8.92 -10.12 14.53
C LEU A 88 -8.93 -10.52 16.00
N ASP A 89 -8.87 -11.82 16.26
CA ASP A 89 -8.76 -12.34 17.63
C ASP A 89 -7.28 -12.54 17.98
N PHE A 90 -6.84 -11.86 19.03
CA PHE A 90 -5.46 -11.86 19.50
C PHE A 90 -5.36 -12.65 20.81
N LYS A 91 -4.47 -13.64 20.84
CA LYS A 91 -4.24 -14.47 22.02
C LYS A 91 -2.78 -14.47 22.41
N GLN A 92 -2.51 -14.40 23.71
CA GLN A 92 -1.20 -14.65 24.29
C GLN A 92 -1.24 -15.97 25.04
N TYR A 93 -0.25 -16.84 24.79
CA TYR A 93 -0.05 -18.07 25.54
C TYR A 93 1.46 -18.30 25.73
N GLN A 94 1.91 -18.32 26.98
CA GLN A 94 3.33 -18.38 27.33
C GLN A 94 4.13 -17.28 26.61
N SER A 95 5.26 -17.63 25.98
CA SER A 95 6.09 -16.71 25.20
C SER A 95 5.62 -16.54 23.75
N TYR A 96 4.35 -16.87 23.43
CA TYR A 96 3.82 -16.78 22.08
C TYR A 96 2.60 -15.87 21.98
N PHE A 97 2.56 -15.16 20.86
CA PHE A 97 1.44 -14.36 20.41
C PHE A 97 0.78 -15.02 19.20
N PHE A 98 -0.54 -15.00 19.17
CA PHE A 98 -1.35 -15.61 18.12
C PHE A 98 -2.35 -14.62 17.56
N ILE A 99 -2.46 -14.61 16.23
CA ILE A 99 -3.58 -13.98 15.52
C ILE A 99 -4.44 -15.12 14.97
N CYS A 100 -5.67 -15.23 15.43
CA CYS A 100 -6.60 -16.26 14.98
C CYS A 100 -7.49 -15.71 13.86
N VAL A 101 -7.53 -16.42 12.73
CA VAL A 101 -8.41 -16.12 11.60
C VAL A 101 -9.44 -17.24 11.51
N GLU A 102 -10.67 -16.93 11.87
CA GLU A 102 -11.78 -17.87 11.85
C GLU A 102 -12.54 -17.82 10.53
N LYS A 103 -13.21 -18.93 10.19
CA LYS A 103 -14.08 -18.99 9.02
C LYS A 103 -15.26 -18.04 9.20
N SER A 104 -15.46 -17.18 8.22
CA SER A 104 -16.66 -16.34 8.11
C SER A 104 -17.91 -17.22 8.07
N GLN A 105 -18.80 -17.08 9.06
CA GLN A 105 -20.03 -17.88 9.21
C GLN A 105 -21.11 -17.57 8.15
N SER A 106 -20.94 -16.55 7.31
CA SER A 106 -21.90 -16.23 6.26
C SER A 106 -21.59 -17.00 4.98
N PRO A 107 -22.51 -17.84 4.47
CA PRO A 107 -22.36 -18.54 3.19
C PRO A 107 -22.49 -17.64 1.96
N ASP A 108 -22.84 -16.35 2.15
CA ASP A 108 -23.32 -15.47 1.06
C ASP A 108 -22.37 -14.32 0.71
N VAL A 109 -21.14 -14.35 1.21
CA VAL A 109 -20.13 -13.37 0.79
C VAL A 109 -19.41 -13.99 -0.40
N SER A 110 -19.81 -13.56 -1.61
CA SER A 110 -19.01 -13.65 -2.84
C SER A 110 -17.53 -13.72 -2.48
N VAL A 111 -16.82 -14.78 -2.90
CA VAL A 111 -15.36 -14.98 -2.72
C VAL A 111 -14.70 -13.70 -2.23
N GLY A 112 -14.54 -13.59 -0.91
CA GLY A 112 -14.27 -12.29 -0.27
C GLY A 112 -13.07 -11.59 -0.92
N LYS A 113 -13.09 -10.25 -0.99
CA LYS A 113 -11.96 -9.48 -1.54
C LYS A 113 -10.65 -10.01 -0.97
N PRO A 114 -9.62 -10.26 -1.80
CA PRO A 114 -8.37 -10.80 -1.31
C PRO A 114 -7.75 -9.83 -0.32
N ALA A 115 -7.17 -10.37 0.75
CA ALA A 115 -6.29 -9.61 1.62
C ALA A 115 -5.05 -9.21 0.82
N THR A 116 -4.61 -7.96 0.99
CA THR A 116 -3.37 -7.47 0.41
C THR A 116 -2.63 -6.57 1.40
N ILE A 117 -1.31 -6.59 1.32
CA ILE A 117 -0.43 -5.68 2.06
C ILE A 117 -0.30 -4.35 1.30
N ALA A 118 -0.25 -4.43 -0.02
CA ALA A 118 -0.07 -3.32 -0.93
C ALA A 118 -0.71 -3.69 -2.28
N THR A 119 -1.48 -2.80 -2.88
CA THR A 119 -2.04 -3.02 -4.22
C THR A 119 -0.97 -2.78 -5.29
N ASN A 120 0.00 -1.91 -5.00
CA ASN A 120 0.98 -1.40 -5.97
C ASN A 120 0.34 -0.80 -7.24
N LEU A 121 -0.95 -0.48 -7.18
CA LEU A 121 -1.67 0.26 -8.20
C LEU A 121 -1.68 1.72 -7.77
N TYR A 122 -1.06 2.58 -8.56
CA TYR A 122 -0.95 3.99 -8.25
C TYR A 122 -1.84 4.79 -9.17
N MET A 123 -2.29 5.95 -8.70
CA MET A 123 -3.01 6.95 -9.49
C MET A 123 -2.51 8.35 -9.17
N ARG A 124 -2.80 9.29 -10.06
CA ARG A 124 -2.58 10.71 -9.82
C ARG A 124 -3.74 11.27 -9.00
N ASN A 125 -3.40 11.98 -7.92
CA ASN A 125 -4.33 12.76 -7.12
C ASN A 125 -3.75 14.18 -7.00
N GLY A 126 -4.23 15.10 -7.85
CA GLY A 126 -3.57 16.38 -8.09
C GLY A 126 -2.10 16.16 -8.48
N ALA A 127 -1.19 16.94 -7.87
CA ALA A 127 0.25 16.83 -8.10
C ALA A 127 0.94 15.56 -7.51
N SER A 128 0.21 14.69 -6.81
CA SER A 128 0.78 13.55 -6.09
C SER A 128 0.46 12.18 -6.72
N SER A 129 1.43 11.27 -6.64
CA SER A 129 1.24 9.83 -6.94
C SER A 129 0.84 9.07 -5.67
N VAL A 130 -0.38 8.55 -5.62
CA VAL A 130 -0.96 7.88 -4.45
C VAL A 130 -1.31 6.43 -4.78
N GLU A 131 -1.03 5.51 -3.85
CA GLU A 131 -1.44 4.10 -3.99
C GLU A 131 -2.94 3.97 -3.76
N MET A 132 -3.61 3.23 -4.65
CA MET A 132 -5.01 2.88 -4.50
C MET A 132 -5.16 1.91 -3.32
N ASN A 133 -6.05 2.23 -2.39
CA ASN A 133 -6.49 1.24 -1.41
C ASN A 133 -7.24 0.08 -2.09
N LEU A 134 -7.49 -1.02 -1.36
CA LEU A 134 -8.11 -2.23 -1.92
C LEU A 134 -9.46 -1.95 -2.61
N ASP A 135 -10.28 -1.07 -2.05
CA ASP A 135 -11.59 -0.73 -2.62
C ASP A 135 -11.48 0.06 -3.92
N ALA A 136 -10.58 1.05 -3.95
CA ALA A 136 -10.31 1.85 -5.15
C ALA A 136 -9.66 0.98 -6.25
N ALA A 137 -8.71 0.13 -5.89
CA ALA A 137 -8.07 -0.82 -6.79
C ALA A 137 -9.07 -1.79 -7.41
N GLN A 138 -9.98 -2.37 -6.60
CA GLN A 138 -11.01 -3.26 -7.10
C GLN A 138 -11.93 -2.55 -8.11
N LYS A 139 -12.45 -1.37 -7.75
CA LYS A 139 -13.28 -0.56 -8.67
C LYS A 139 -12.54 -0.22 -9.95
N PHE A 140 -11.27 0.13 -9.86
CA PHE A 140 -10.43 0.46 -11.01
C PHE A 140 -10.27 -0.74 -11.95
N LEU A 141 -9.96 -1.92 -11.41
CA LEU A 141 -9.83 -3.16 -12.18
C LEU A 141 -11.15 -3.58 -12.84
N ASP A 142 -12.28 -3.43 -12.13
CA ASP A 142 -13.61 -3.69 -12.67
C ASP A 142 -13.93 -2.76 -13.85
N ASN A 143 -13.60 -1.47 -13.72
CA ASN A 143 -13.77 -0.49 -14.80
C ASN A 143 -12.90 -0.80 -16.02
N ILE A 144 -11.63 -1.18 -15.82
CA ILE A 144 -10.73 -1.60 -16.90
C ILE A 144 -11.29 -2.82 -17.63
N LYS A 145 -11.83 -3.80 -16.88
CA LYS A 145 -12.41 -5.01 -17.46
C LYS A 145 -13.60 -4.67 -18.36
N VAL A 146 -14.47 -3.76 -17.94
CA VAL A 146 -15.61 -3.26 -18.75
C VAL A 146 -15.12 -2.48 -19.97
N ALA A 147 -14.03 -1.70 -19.84
CA ALA A 147 -13.45 -0.90 -20.91
C ALA A 147 -12.54 -1.68 -21.88
N GLY A 148 -12.48 -3.02 -21.79
CA GLY A 148 -11.68 -3.86 -22.68
C GLY A 148 -10.18 -3.77 -22.46
N GLY A 149 -9.75 -3.59 -21.21
CA GLY A 149 -8.32 -3.55 -20.83
C GLY A 149 -7.68 -2.18 -20.94
N ARG A 150 -8.43 -1.13 -21.27
CA ARG A 150 -7.95 0.25 -21.28
C ARG A 150 -8.22 0.88 -19.92
N SER A 151 -7.24 1.59 -19.37
CA SER A 151 -7.49 2.51 -18.25
C SER A 151 -8.72 3.36 -18.61
N PRO A 152 -9.64 3.61 -17.66
CA PRO A 152 -10.73 4.53 -17.89
C PRO A 152 -10.07 5.89 -18.10
N SER A 153 -9.72 6.21 -19.34
CA SER A 153 -9.38 7.56 -19.73
C SER A 153 -10.52 8.40 -19.19
N ALA A 154 -10.20 9.47 -18.47
CA ALA A 154 -11.17 10.52 -18.30
C ALA A 154 -11.54 10.94 -19.73
N ARG A 155 -12.62 10.36 -20.28
CA ARG A 155 -13.39 11.08 -21.28
C ARG A 155 -13.56 12.45 -20.66
N PRO A 156 -13.22 13.54 -21.37
CA PRO A 156 -13.36 14.87 -20.82
C PRO A 156 -14.74 14.92 -20.18
N SER A 157 -14.78 15.08 -18.87
CA SER A 157 -16.03 15.24 -18.16
C SER A 157 -16.68 16.46 -18.82
N ASP A 158 -17.88 16.31 -19.37
CA ASP A 158 -18.68 17.42 -19.93
C ASP A 158 -19.08 18.47 -18.88
N ARG A 159 -18.37 18.53 -17.75
CA ARG A 159 -18.50 19.57 -16.73
C ARG A 159 -17.29 20.49 -16.85
N PRO A 160 -17.43 21.64 -17.52
CA PRO A 160 -16.41 22.67 -17.49
C PRO A 160 -16.34 23.24 -16.08
N GLY A 161 -15.27 22.88 -15.36
CA GLY A 161 -14.78 23.62 -14.21
C GLY A 161 -13.52 24.38 -14.63
N ASP A 162 -13.32 25.57 -14.07
CA ASP A 162 -12.18 26.47 -14.32
C ASP A 162 -10.82 25.73 -14.20
N ASP A 163 -10.71 24.81 -13.24
CA ASP A 163 -9.54 23.95 -13.00
C ASP A 163 -9.09 23.11 -14.22
N THR A 164 -10.01 22.77 -15.14
CA THR A 164 -9.68 21.92 -16.30
C THR A 164 -8.89 22.68 -17.37
N GLN A 165 -9.09 23.99 -17.51
CA GLN A 165 -8.32 24.79 -18.48
C GLN A 165 -6.88 25.02 -18.01
N GLU A 166 -6.68 25.28 -16.71
CA GLU A 166 -5.35 25.47 -16.14
C GLU A 166 -4.51 24.19 -16.21
N GLU A 167 -5.09 23.03 -15.84
CA GLU A 167 -4.39 21.73 -15.96
C GLU A 167 -3.99 21.42 -17.41
N GLY A 168 -4.88 21.70 -18.37
CA GLY A 168 -4.61 21.55 -19.80
C GLY A 168 -3.45 22.43 -20.27
N HIS A 169 -3.45 23.72 -19.89
CA HIS A 169 -2.38 24.65 -20.23
C HIS A 169 -1.02 24.23 -19.63
N ILE A 170 -0.99 23.77 -18.38
CA ILE A 170 0.22 23.22 -17.74
C ILE A 170 0.75 22.02 -18.53
N GLN A 171 -0.13 21.11 -18.95
CA GLN A 171 0.26 19.94 -19.74
C GLN A 171 0.80 20.31 -21.13
N GLU A 172 0.24 21.33 -21.78
CA GLU A 172 0.73 21.86 -23.07
C GLU A 172 2.14 22.46 -22.93
N LEU A 173 2.38 23.25 -21.88
CA LEU A 173 3.70 23.81 -21.59
C LEU A 173 4.74 22.72 -21.30
N ALA A 174 4.36 21.70 -20.52
CA ALA A 174 5.21 20.53 -20.29
C ALA A 174 5.51 19.75 -21.57
N ALA A 175 4.51 19.56 -22.44
CA ALA A 175 4.69 18.89 -23.73
C ALA A 175 5.62 19.68 -24.67
N ALA A 176 5.51 21.02 -24.67
CA ALA A 176 6.41 21.89 -25.41
C ALA A 176 7.84 21.79 -24.87
N PHE A 177 8.01 21.78 -23.54
CA PHE A 177 9.31 21.61 -22.89
C PHE A 177 9.94 20.24 -23.19
N PHE A 178 9.17 19.15 -23.14
CA PHE A 178 9.64 17.79 -23.46
C PHE A 178 10.20 17.65 -24.88
N LYS A 179 9.70 18.47 -25.83
CA LYS A 179 10.16 18.47 -27.23
C LYS A 179 11.45 19.28 -27.44
N GLN A 180 11.93 20.02 -26.44
CA GLN A 180 13.14 20.83 -26.59
C GLN A 180 14.39 19.94 -26.69
N SER A 181 15.26 20.24 -27.66
CA SER A 181 16.51 19.49 -27.87
C SER A 181 17.68 20.00 -27.02
N LYS A 182 17.55 21.20 -26.43
CA LYS A 182 18.60 21.89 -25.66
C LYS A 182 17.95 22.64 -24.51
N LEU A 183 18.57 22.59 -23.35
CA LEU A 183 18.17 23.33 -22.16
C LEU A 183 19.37 24.13 -21.65
N THR A 184 19.11 25.35 -21.15
CA THR A 184 20.15 26.17 -20.54
C THR A 184 20.16 25.96 -19.03
N LYS A 185 21.34 25.84 -18.43
CA LYS A 185 21.47 25.68 -16.98
C LYS A 185 20.89 26.92 -16.27
N LYS A 186 20.01 26.71 -15.27
CA LYS A 186 19.26 27.75 -14.53
C LYS A 186 18.25 28.54 -15.38
N GLU A 187 17.83 27.99 -16.52
CA GLU A 187 16.69 28.51 -17.25
C GLU A 187 15.40 28.24 -16.46
N ASN A 188 14.53 29.25 -16.41
CA ASN A 188 13.22 29.09 -15.80
C ASN A 188 12.29 28.36 -16.78
N PHE A 189 11.51 27.40 -16.29
CA PHE A 189 10.41 26.79 -17.03
C PHE A 189 9.07 27.37 -16.55
N LEU A 190 8.03 27.27 -17.38
CA LEU A 190 6.78 28.02 -17.21
C LEU A 190 5.61 27.17 -16.68
N PHE A 191 5.87 25.98 -16.13
CA PHE A 191 4.83 25.06 -15.65
C PHE A 191 5.12 24.58 -14.22
N SER A 192 4.07 24.24 -13.49
CA SER A 192 4.13 23.68 -12.13
C SER A 192 3.80 22.18 -12.13
N GLU A 193 3.98 21.51 -10.98
CA GLU A 193 3.47 20.14 -10.80
C GLU A 193 1.94 20.14 -10.85
N SER A 194 1.38 19.15 -11.54
CA SER A 194 -0.06 18.98 -11.72
C SER A 194 -0.42 17.50 -11.82
N LYS A 195 -1.69 17.20 -12.10
CA LYS A 195 -2.13 15.83 -12.37
C LYS A 195 -1.31 15.13 -13.46
N ASN A 196 -0.90 15.85 -14.51
CA ASN A 196 -0.18 15.30 -15.65
C ASN A 196 1.31 15.68 -15.70
N VAL A 197 1.82 16.41 -14.69
CA VAL A 197 3.22 16.85 -14.65
C VAL A 197 3.80 16.64 -13.26
N GLU A 198 4.92 15.91 -13.18
CA GLU A 198 5.70 15.74 -11.96
C GLU A 198 7.17 16.04 -12.26
N TYR A 199 7.84 16.76 -11.38
CA TYR A 199 9.28 16.98 -11.52
C TYR A 199 10.03 16.76 -10.22
N LYS A 200 11.30 16.36 -10.34
CA LYS A 200 12.15 16.06 -9.18
C LYS A 200 13.55 16.59 -9.39
N SER A 201 14.03 17.34 -8.41
CA SER A 201 15.45 17.64 -8.26
C SER A 201 16.10 16.51 -7.44
N PHE A 202 17.12 15.86 -8.01
CA PHE A 202 17.91 14.85 -7.30
C PHE A 202 19.36 15.28 -7.24
N GLU A 203 19.98 15.08 -6.08
CA GLU A 203 21.43 15.17 -5.95
C GLU A 203 22.12 14.11 -6.84
N THR A 204 23.17 14.53 -7.53
CA THR A 204 23.88 13.71 -8.53
C THR A 204 24.40 12.38 -7.97
N LYS A 205 24.82 12.35 -6.70
CA LYS A 205 25.42 11.16 -6.06
C LYS A 205 24.44 10.00 -5.85
N LYS A 206 23.13 10.27 -5.77
CA LYS A 206 22.09 9.25 -5.56
C LYS A 206 21.09 9.16 -6.71
N LEU A 207 21.36 9.83 -7.83
CA LEU A 207 20.43 9.95 -8.96
C LEU A 207 19.87 8.60 -9.39
N LEU A 208 20.72 7.63 -9.74
CA LEU A 208 20.27 6.33 -10.23
C LEU A 208 19.39 5.58 -9.21
N GLN A 209 19.75 5.65 -7.92
CA GLN A 209 18.96 5.04 -6.86
C GLN A 209 17.59 5.71 -6.74
N ARG A 210 17.55 7.05 -6.70
CA ARG A 210 16.30 7.81 -6.60
C ARG A 210 15.38 7.60 -7.79
N VAL A 211 15.93 7.58 -9.01
CA VAL A 211 15.15 7.27 -10.22
C VAL A 211 14.53 5.87 -10.11
N LYS A 212 15.29 4.86 -9.66
CA LYS A 212 14.75 3.51 -9.46
C LYS A 212 13.64 3.45 -8.41
N GLU A 213 13.73 4.27 -7.36
CA GLU A 213 12.72 4.36 -6.30
C GLU A 213 11.41 4.99 -6.80
N ILE A 214 11.47 6.09 -7.56
CA ILE A 214 10.26 6.84 -7.96
C ILE A 214 9.60 6.33 -9.24
N LEU A 215 10.39 5.81 -10.18
CA LEU A 215 9.92 5.55 -11.55
C LEU A 215 8.75 4.56 -11.61
N PRO A 216 8.77 3.40 -10.90
CA PRO A 216 7.64 2.46 -10.95
C PRO A 216 6.34 3.07 -10.45
N ARG A 217 6.41 3.85 -9.35
CA ARG A 217 5.25 4.54 -8.76
C ARG A 217 4.70 5.58 -9.73
N THR A 218 5.55 6.47 -10.24
CA THR A 218 5.11 7.59 -11.09
C THR A 218 4.59 7.09 -12.44
N VAL A 219 5.25 6.10 -13.06
CA VAL A 219 4.78 5.50 -14.33
C VAL A 219 3.44 4.80 -14.14
N SER A 220 3.27 4.01 -13.08
CA SER A 220 1.99 3.38 -12.74
C SER A 220 0.90 4.45 -12.55
N ALA A 221 1.18 5.51 -11.78
CA ALA A 221 0.24 6.59 -11.51
C ALA A 221 -0.24 7.29 -12.79
N PHE A 222 0.68 7.67 -13.67
CA PHE A 222 0.33 8.30 -14.93
C PHE A 222 -0.44 7.36 -15.85
N ALA A 223 0.00 6.11 -16.00
CA ALA A 223 -0.65 5.13 -16.89
C ALA A 223 -2.07 4.75 -16.45
N ASN A 224 -2.33 4.76 -15.14
CA ASN A 224 -3.64 4.43 -14.57
C ASN A 224 -4.60 5.64 -14.48
N THR A 225 -4.15 6.85 -14.86
CA THR A 225 -4.97 8.06 -14.82
C THR A 225 -5.21 8.60 -16.23
N ASP A 226 -4.36 9.51 -16.73
CA ASP A 226 -4.53 10.17 -18.04
C ASP A 226 -3.18 10.40 -18.75
N GLY A 227 -2.15 9.64 -18.37
CA GLY A 227 -0.77 9.88 -18.81
C GLY A 227 -0.15 11.13 -18.19
N GLY A 228 1.07 11.46 -18.57
CA GLY A 228 1.77 12.65 -18.08
C GLY A 228 3.27 12.65 -18.37
N TYR A 229 3.95 13.66 -17.82
CA TYR A 229 5.38 13.89 -17.96
C TYR A 229 6.07 13.82 -16.60
N LEU A 230 7.14 13.04 -16.51
CA LEU A 230 8.07 13.05 -15.39
C LEU A 230 9.38 13.70 -15.84
N PHE A 231 9.71 14.85 -15.25
CA PHE A 231 11.00 15.50 -15.48
C PHE A 231 11.96 15.24 -14.31
N ILE A 232 13.20 14.88 -14.64
CA ILE A 232 14.24 14.56 -13.64
C ILE A 232 15.38 15.56 -13.81
N GLY A 233 15.72 16.25 -12.72
CA GLY A 233 16.74 17.30 -12.71
C GLY A 233 16.22 18.72 -12.88
N LEU A 234 14.92 18.95 -12.66
CA LEU A 234 14.33 20.29 -12.56
C LEU A 234 14.11 20.64 -11.07
N ASP A 235 14.27 21.92 -10.75
CA ASP A 235 14.10 22.50 -9.41
C ASP A 235 13.21 23.75 -9.50
#